data_AF-A0A1Y3BQC9-F1
#
_entry.id   AF-A0A1Y3BQC9-F1
#
_cell.length_a   1.000
_cell.length_b   1.000
_cell.length_c   1.000
_cell.angle_alpha   90.00
_cell.angle_beta   90.00
_cell.angle_gamma   90.00
#
_symmetry.space_group_name_H-M   'P 1'
#
loop_
_entity.id
_entity.type
_entity.pdbx_description
1 polymer ?
#
loop_
_entity_poly.entity_id
_entity_poly.type
_entity_poly.pdbx_seq_one_letter_code
_entity_poly.pdbx_strand_id
1 'polypeptide(L)'
;MIPISTNEIFKLDDRFKKFPKRSFKAALSEVTPKSEFWSLAETSYFESLTKDKQLIFIPVNIIDNDRHECNLLDDDVDINEEVENFIRGNCS
;
A
#
# COMPACT_ATOMS: atom_id res chain seq x y z
N MET A 1 -14.49 3.14 -6.48
CA MET A 1 -14.03 2.46 -7.71
C MET A 1 -15.03 2.76 -8.81
N ILE A 2 -14.64 3.47 -9.87
CA ILE A 2 -15.52 3.71 -11.01
C ILE A 2 -15.36 2.51 -11.94
N PRO A 3 -16.42 1.72 -12.19
CA PRO A 3 -16.33 0.62 -13.15
C PRO A 3 -16.02 1.19 -14.53
N ILE A 4 -15.07 0.57 -15.22
CA ILE A 4 -14.62 0.98 -16.55
C ILE A 4 -15.50 0.28 -17.60
N SER A 5 -15.88 0.98 -18.67
CA SER A 5 -16.60 0.36 -19.78
C SER A 5 -15.71 -0.65 -20.50
N THR A 6 -16.27 -1.79 -20.93
CA THR A 6 -15.51 -2.78 -21.70
C THR A 6 -15.02 -2.24 -23.04
N ASN A 7 -15.63 -1.16 -23.55
CA ASN A 7 -15.20 -0.49 -24.78
C ASN A 7 -13.90 0.31 -24.59
N GLU A 8 -13.46 0.51 -23.35
CA GLU A 8 -12.20 1.17 -23.00
C GLU A 8 -11.09 0.15 -22.68
N ILE A 9 -11.38 -1.15 -22.84
CA ILE A 9 -10.42 -2.24 -22.64
C ILE A 9 -9.84 -2.65 -24.00
N PHE A 10 -8.54 -2.46 -24.17
CA PHE A 10 -7.82 -2.80 -25.38
C PHE A 10 -6.87 -3.98 -25.15
N LYS A 11 -6.59 -4.75 -26.20
CA LYS A 11 -5.57 -5.80 -26.14
C LYS A 11 -4.19 -5.16 -25.94
N LEU A 12 -3.45 -5.65 -24.95
CA LEU A 12 -2.06 -5.27 -24.76
C LEU A 12 -1.19 -5.83 -25.89
N ASP A 13 -0.50 -4.95 -26.61
CA ASP A 13 0.47 -5.31 -27.65
C ASP A 13 1.58 -6.20 -27.06
N ASP A 14 1.95 -7.26 -27.77
CA ASP A 14 2.90 -8.28 -27.30
C ASP A 14 4.28 -7.69 -26.95
N ARG A 15 4.67 -6.57 -27.58
CA ARG A 15 5.92 -5.86 -27.28
C ARG A 15 5.96 -5.34 -25.84
N PHE A 16 4.82 -5.14 -25.19
CA PHE A 16 4.75 -4.71 -23.79
C PHE A 16 4.65 -5.89 -22.80
N LYS A 17 4.24 -7.07 -23.25
CA LYS A 17 4.13 -8.28 -22.39
C LYS A 17 5.47 -8.80 -21.88
N LYS A 18 6.57 -8.42 -22.53
CA LYS A 18 7.93 -8.80 -22.13
C LYS A 18 8.44 -8.07 -20.87
N PHE A 19 7.80 -6.97 -20.48
CA PHE A 19 8.23 -6.21 -19.30
C PHE A 19 7.63 -6.83 -18.03
N PRO A 20 8.38 -6.87 -16.92
CA PRO A 20 7.84 -7.33 -15.65
C PRO A 20 6.76 -6.37 -15.15
N LYS A 21 5.93 -6.86 -14.21
CA LYS A 21 5.01 -6.02 -13.45
C LYS A 21 5.80 -4.88 -12.78
N ARG A 22 5.24 -3.67 -12.80
CA ARG A 22 5.85 -2.46 -12.20
C ARG A 22 5.26 -2.11 -10.84
N SER A 23 4.35 -2.92 -10.35
CA SER A 23 3.70 -2.79 -9.06
C SER A 23 3.44 -4.18 -8.50
N PHE A 24 3.52 -4.31 -7.19
CA PHE A 24 3.19 -5.51 -6.44
C PHE A 24 2.29 -5.11 -5.27
N LYS A 25 1.66 -6.09 -4.62
CA LYS A 25 0.84 -5.84 -3.44
C LYS A 25 1.71 -5.91 -2.20
N ALA A 26 1.46 -5.02 -1.25
CA ALA A 26 2.13 -5.01 0.03
C ALA A 26 1.13 -4.82 1.17
N ALA A 27 1.50 -5.31 2.35
CA ALA A 27 0.85 -5.06 3.62
C ALA A 27 1.89 -4.47 4.59
N LEU A 28 1.48 -3.49 5.38
CA LEU A 28 2.30 -3.00 6.49
C LEU A 28 2.39 -4.10 7.55
N SER A 29 3.60 -4.39 8.02
CA SER A 29 3.82 -5.35 9.08
C SER A 29 3.24 -4.84 10.40
N GLU A 30 2.58 -5.73 11.13
CA GLU A 30 1.99 -5.49 12.45
C GLU A 30 0.92 -4.38 12.54
N VAL A 31 0.49 -3.80 11.42
CA VAL A 31 -0.58 -2.78 11.39
C VAL A 31 -1.91 -3.43 11.05
N THR A 32 -2.93 -3.22 11.90
CA THR A 32 -4.27 -3.76 11.70
C THR A 32 -5.36 -2.71 11.93
N PRO A 33 -6.49 -2.76 11.21
CA PRO A 33 -7.56 -1.78 11.41
C PRO A 33 -8.14 -1.86 12.82
N LYS A 34 -8.67 -0.74 13.33
CA LYS A 34 -9.32 -0.70 14.64
C LYS A 34 -10.57 -1.59 14.73
N SER A 35 -11.21 -1.82 13.58
CA SER A 35 -12.43 -2.62 13.43
C SER A 35 -12.20 -3.78 12.46
N GLU A 36 -13.25 -4.52 12.09
CA GLU A 36 -13.15 -5.57 11.07
C GLU A 36 -12.64 -5.03 9.71
N PHE A 37 -12.89 -3.75 9.42
CA PHE A 37 -12.49 -3.11 8.17
C PHE A 37 -11.72 -1.81 8.41
N TRP A 38 -10.89 -1.45 7.42
CA TRP A 38 -10.26 -0.14 7.34
C TRP A 38 -11.30 0.96 7.11
N SER A 39 -11.31 1.94 7.99
CA SER A 39 -12.12 3.15 7.86
C SER A 39 -11.53 4.12 6.83
N LEU A 40 -12.38 5.04 6.37
CA LEU A 40 -11.93 6.13 5.50
C LEU A 40 -10.86 7.00 6.16
N ALA A 41 -10.95 7.22 7.47
CA ALA A 41 -9.99 8.04 8.20
C ALA A 41 -8.59 7.36 8.26
N GLU A 42 -8.53 6.07 8.58
CA GLU A 42 -7.28 5.30 8.64
C GLU A 42 -6.61 5.24 7.26
N THR A 43 -7.38 4.96 6.21
CA THR A 43 -6.86 4.91 4.83
C THR A 43 -6.43 6.28 4.32
N SER A 44 -7.18 7.35 4.65
CA SER A 44 -6.80 8.71 4.26
C SER A 44 -5.53 9.18 4.97
N TYR A 45 -5.35 8.79 6.24
CA TYR A 45 -4.12 9.10 6.98
C TYR A 45 -2.92 8.40 6.34
N PHE A 46 -3.01 7.09 6.09
CA PHE A 46 -1.97 6.36 5.36
C PHE A 46 -1.67 6.97 3.98
N GLU A 47 -2.70 7.36 3.23
CA GLU A 47 -2.53 8.04 1.93
C GLU A 47 -1.75 9.36 2.08
N SER A 48 -2.03 10.14 3.13
CA SER A 48 -1.31 11.40 3.39
C SER A 48 0.17 11.21 3.69
N LEU A 49 0.54 10.06 4.27
CA LEU A 49 1.94 9.72 4.57
C LEU A 49 2.69 9.18 3.35
N THR A 50 2.01 8.61 2.36
CA THR A 50 2.65 7.77 1.32
C THR A 50 2.47 8.24 -0.11
N LYS A 51 1.38 8.92 -0.42
CA LYS A 51 1.01 9.23 -1.80
C LYS A 51 2.01 10.17 -2.46
N ASP A 52 2.40 9.80 -3.68
CA ASP A 52 3.32 10.56 -4.53
C ASP A 52 4.68 10.86 -3.87
N LYS A 53 5.09 10.04 -2.87
CA LYS A 53 6.39 10.12 -2.20
C LYS A 53 7.33 8.99 -2.61
N GLN A 54 8.63 9.22 -2.44
CA GLN A 54 9.63 8.15 -2.47
C GLN A 54 9.83 7.64 -1.06
N LEU A 55 9.61 6.34 -0.85
CA LEU A 55 9.71 5.69 0.44
C LEU A 55 10.71 4.54 0.36
N ILE A 56 11.27 4.17 1.52
CA ILE A 56 12.09 2.97 1.65
C ILE A 56 11.16 1.80 1.99
N PHE A 57 11.21 0.76 1.17
CA PHE A 57 10.49 -0.49 1.40
C PHE A 57 11.43 -1.53 1.99
N ILE A 58 11.14 -1.99 3.20
CA ILE A 58 11.90 -3.05 3.87
C ILE A 58 11.02 -4.31 3.92
N PRO A 59 11.34 -5.36 3.13
CA PRO A 59 10.58 -6.60 3.16
C PRO A 59 10.78 -7.33 4.50
N VAL A 60 9.68 -7.69 5.14
CA VAL A 60 9.66 -8.49 6.39
C VAL A 60 9.35 -9.94 6.07
N ASN A 61 8.33 -10.19 5.25
CA ASN A 61 7.90 -11.53 4.90
C ASN A 61 7.30 -11.59 3.48
N ILE A 62 7.25 -12.78 2.90
CA ILE A 62 6.57 -13.07 1.63
C ILE A 62 5.31 -13.87 1.97
N ILE A 63 4.14 -13.25 1.80
CA ILE A 63 2.84 -13.88 2.09
C ILE A 63 2.47 -14.83 0.93
N ASP A 64 2.66 -14.37 -0.31
CA ASP A 64 2.57 -15.19 -1.53
C ASP A 64 3.38 -14.57 -2.68
N ASN A 65 3.26 -15.14 -3.88
CA ASN A 65 4.02 -14.74 -5.07
C ASN A 65 3.89 -13.25 -5.48
N ASP A 66 2.89 -12.51 -4.99
CA ASP A 66 2.65 -11.10 -5.36
C ASP A 66 2.33 -10.20 -4.16
N ARG A 67 2.32 -10.77 -2.93
CA ARG A 67 2.01 -10.08 -1.67
C ARG A 67 3.17 -10.16 -0.68
N HIS A 68 3.69 -9.01 -0.32
CA HIS A 68 4.77 -8.86 0.65
C HIS A 68 4.26 -8.19 1.93
N GLU A 69 4.80 -8.58 3.06
CA GLU A 69 4.70 -7.82 4.31
C GLU A 69 5.95 -6.95 4.44
N CYS A 70 5.79 -5.70 4.90
CA CYS A 70 6.86 -4.72 4.88
C CYS A 70 6.79 -3.67 5.98
N ASN A 71 7.95 -3.05 6.23
CA ASN A 71 8.03 -1.76 6.90
C ASN A 71 8.28 -0.68 5.85
N LEU A 72 7.55 0.43 5.95
CA LEU A 72 7.74 1.61 5.10
C LEU A 72 8.39 2.73 5.91
N LEU A 73 9.46 3.31 5.36
CA LEU A 73 10.12 4.47 5.96
C LEU A 73 10.06 5.69 5.02
N ASP A 74 9.85 6.85 5.61
CA ASP A 74 10.05 8.18 4.99
C ASP A 74 11.24 8.84 5.72
N ASP A 75 12.44 8.69 5.17
CA ASP A 75 13.72 8.97 5.86
C ASP A 75 13.84 8.27 7.23
N ASP A 76 13.75 9.03 8.33
CA ASP A 76 13.82 8.54 9.71
C ASP A 76 12.44 8.24 10.33
N VAL A 77 11.35 8.41 9.57
CA VAL A 77 9.97 8.21 10.04
C VAL A 77 9.50 6.80 9.69
N ASP A 78 9.11 6.02 10.70
CA ASP A 78 8.44 4.74 10.53
C ASP A 78 6.95 4.94 10.25
N ILE A 79 6.53 4.71 9.01
CA ILE A 79 5.13 4.90 8.59
C ILE A 79 4.22 3.86 9.25
N ASN A 80 4.71 2.65 9.52
CA ASN A 80 3.91 1.63 10.19
C ASN A 80 3.55 2.09 11.61
N GLU A 81 4.54 2.63 12.34
CA GLU A 81 4.34 3.17 13.68
C GLU A 81 3.37 4.37 13.67
N GLU A 82 3.54 5.31 12.74
CA GLU A 82 2.65 6.47 12.60
C GLU A 82 1.19 6.05 12.36
N VAL A 83 0.98 5.09 11.46
CA VAL A 83 -0.36 4.58 11.15
C VAL A 83 -0.95 3.86 12.37
N GLU A 84 -0.18 3.02 13.05
CA GLU A 84 -0.63 2.30 14.25
C GLU A 84 -0.97 3.27 15.40
N ASN A 85 -0.17 4.33 15.60
CA ASN A 85 -0.44 5.39 16.58
C ASN A 85 -1.74 6.13 16.27
N PHE A 86 -1.97 6.48 15.01
CA PHE A 86 -3.23 7.07 14.56
C PHE A 86 -4.43 6.17 14.83
N ILE A 87 -4.34 4.87 14.50
CA ILE A 87 -5.39 3.86 14.72
C ILE A 87 -5.72 3.75 16.21
N ARG A 88 -4.70 3.73 17.07
CA ARG A 88 -4.85 3.64 18.53
C ARG A 88 -5.38 4.93 19.16
N GLY A 89 -5.34 6.05 18.44
CA GLY A 89 -5.69 7.36 18.96
C GLY A 89 -4.61 7.99 19.83
N ASN A 90 -3.37 7.52 19.68
CA ASN A 90 -2.19 8.06 20.34
C ASN A 90 -1.55 9.12 19.45
N CYS A 91 -2.23 10.25 19.23
CA CYS A 91 -1.58 11.39 18.59
C CYS A 91 -0.92 12.25 19.69
N SER A 92 0.41 12.35 19.68
CA SER A 92 1.17 13.37 20.42
C SER A 92 1.02 14.76 19.82
#